data_AF-R5YFT1-F1
#
_entry.id   AF-R5YFT1-F1
#
_cell.length_a   1.000
_cell.length_b   1.000
_cell.length_c   1.000
_cell.angle_alpha   90.00
_cell.angle_beta   90.00
_cell.angle_gamma   90.00
#
_symmetry.space_group_name_H-M   'P 1'
#
loop_
_entity.id
_entity.type
_entity.pdbx_description
1 polymer ?
#
loop_
_entity_poly.entity_id
_entity_poly.type
_entity_poly.pdbx_seq_one_letter_code
_entity_poly.pdbx_strand_id
1 'polypeptide(L)'
;MKTEIFDGGSQQDIEKAAKILKSGGLVAIPTETVYGLAADALNSDAVAKIFKAKGRPMDNPLIVHISRFEEIYRLVKGVPHKAKELADRYWPGPMTIILPKSDIIPDEVSAGLPTVAVRMPSHPVARAIIEKTGRPLAAPSANSSGLPSPTTAKHVMDDMNGKIEAIVDGGPCDVGIESTVVTLATDPPRLLRPGGITHEQLEAVLGHVDIDPAVLSQLKEGERPASPGMKYKHYSPKAEVYIVNGSLPSFKYQIDCDLREGDAALCFDGEENELPVPCLSFGRKDNSLEQAHSLFDDLRKFDDMGIKRVFVRAPSAEGVGLGVYNRLLRAAAFKIIEPPVIYGLTGQSGAGKTTVGNELKKKGYLIVDGDILARRAVEFPDVLNALADEFGKEILDSEGNLIRSELAKRAFANEHKRQRLNRITHPVITALTLETIRNNFTSEYKGVIIDAAAIFDCDLPKYCTKMIVVTADRDIRAERVMKRDGISRETAMLRINAQKNEQYYIEKADIIVRNNGSENLSDQLNEL
;
A
#
# COMPACT_ATOMS: atom_id res chain seq x y z
N MET A 1 17.29 28.03 -22.00
CA MET A 1 16.51 29.00 -21.21
C MET A 1 16.79 28.71 -19.74
N LYS A 2 16.86 29.71 -18.85
CA LYS A 2 16.94 29.49 -17.40
C LYS A 2 15.53 29.69 -16.84
N THR A 3 15.05 28.76 -16.02
CA THR A 3 13.73 28.89 -15.37
C THR A 3 13.81 29.84 -14.18
N GLU A 4 12.92 30.83 -14.13
CA GLU A 4 12.83 31.78 -13.01
C GLU A 4 11.95 31.23 -11.89
N ILE A 5 12.23 31.62 -10.64
CA ILE A 5 11.36 31.36 -9.48
C ILE A 5 10.76 32.69 -9.04
N PHE A 6 9.45 32.69 -8.86
CA PHE A 6 8.62 33.81 -8.44
C PHE A 6 8.00 33.52 -7.08
N ASP A 7 7.90 34.53 -6.23
CA ASP A 7 7.25 34.40 -4.92
C ASP A 7 5.73 34.53 -5.07
N GLY A 8 4.98 33.49 -4.69
CA GLY A 8 3.51 33.49 -4.70
C GLY A 8 2.87 34.50 -3.76
N GLY A 9 3.60 35.02 -2.77
CA GLY A 9 3.17 36.12 -1.91
C GLY A 9 3.32 37.51 -2.56
N SER A 10 4.05 37.62 -3.67
CA SER A 10 4.36 38.89 -4.34
C SER A 10 3.39 39.19 -5.48
N GLN A 11 2.60 40.25 -5.34
CA GLN A 11 1.71 40.73 -6.40
C GLN A 11 2.45 41.06 -7.70
N GLN A 12 3.67 41.61 -7.59
CA GLN A 12 4.49 41.93 -8.75
C GLN A 12 4.90 40.67 -9.51
N ASP A 13 5.22 39.59 -8.80
CA ASP A 13 5.65 38.33 -9.42
C ASP A 13 4.47 37.56 -10.00
N ILE A 14 3.28 37.61 -9.38
CA ILE A 14 2.02 37.14 -9.98
C ILE A 14 1.75 37.87 -11.31
N GLU A 15 1.98 39.17 -11.37
CA GLU A 15 1.81 39.95 -12.61
C GLU A 15 2.82 39.57 -13.70
N LYS A 16 4.07 39.28 -13.32
CA LYS A 16 5.08 38.75 -14.25
C LYS A 16 4.66 37.37 -14.79
N ALA A 17 4.21 36.46 -13.93
CA ALA A 17 3.69 35.15 -14.32
C ALA A 17 2.51 35.28 -15.30
N ALA A 18 1.53 36.13 -14.99
CA ALA A 18 0.38 36.38 -15.86
C ALA A 18 0.81 36.97 -17.23
N LYS A 19 1.84 37.83 -17.26
CA LYS A 19 2.38 38.37 -18.51
C LYS A 19 3.02 37.29 -19.38
N ILE A 20 3.79 36.38 -18.79
CA ILE A 20 4.38 35.22 -19.50
C ILE A 20 3.26 34.38 -20.13
N LEU A 21 2.22 34.05 -19.36
CA LEU A 21 1.08 33.26 -19.85
C LEU A 21 0.32 33.98 -20.99
N LYS A 22 0.06 35.29 -20.86
CA LYS A 22 -0.56 36.09 -21.93
C LYS A 22 0.25 36.11 -23.22
N SER A 23 1.59 36.07 -23.10
CA SER A 23 2.51 36.00 -24.23
C SER A 23 2.69 34.59 -24.81
N GLY A 24 1.93 33.60 -24.32
CA GLY A 24 1.98 32.21 -24.78
C GLY A 24 3.19 31.41 -24.24
N GLY A 25 3.80 31.85 -23.15
CA GLY A 25 4.80 31.09 -22.40
C GLY A 25 4.19 30.11 -21.40
N LEU A 26 5.03 29.39 -20.68
CA LEU A 26 4.64 28.40 -19.67
C LEU A 26 5.04 28.86 -18.27
N VAL A 27 4.14 28.66 -17.32
CA VAL A 27 4.42 28.92 -15.91
C VAL A 27 3.92 27.76 -15.06
N ALA A 28 4.76 27.21 -14.20
CA ALA A 28 4.28 26.29 -13.18
C ALA A 28 3.65 27.08 -12.01
N ILE A 29 2.43 26.74 -11.64
CA ILE A 29 1.65 27.42 -10.61
C ILE A 29 1.24 26.44 -9.50
N PRO A 30 1.18 26.89 -8.23
CA PRO A 30 0.72 26.06 -7.13
C PRO A 30 -0.79 25.84 -7.23
N THR A 31 -1.31 24.72 -6.76
CA THR A 31 -2.74 24.51 -6.48
C THR A 31 -2.89 23.81 -5.13
N GLU A 32 -4.12 23.62 -4.64
CA GLU A 32 -4.36 22.85 -3.43
C GLU A 32 -4.06 21.36 -3.62
N THR A 33 -4.04 20.86 -4.86
CA THR A 33 -3.78 19.44 -5.16
C THR A 33 -2.32 19.14 -5.44
N VAL A 34 -1.80 19.72 -6.54
CA VAL A 34 -0.45 19.51 -7.09
C VAL A 34 -0.09 20.74 -7.91
N TYR A 35 1.19 21.02 -8.10
CA TYR A 35 1.62 22.09 -9.00
C TYR A 35 1.20 21.79 -10.45
N GLY A 36 0.64 22.80 -11.12
CA GLY A 36 0.18 22.72 -12.51
C GLY A 36 1.08 23.48 -13.48
N LEU A 37 1.41 22.89 -14.62
CA LEU A 37 2.14 23.55 -15.71
C LEU A 37 1.15 24.29 -16.61
N ALA A 38 0.97 25.59 -16.36
CA ALA A 38 -0.05 26.40 -17.00
C ALA A 38 0.40 26.98 -18.34
N ALA A 39 -0.55 27.02 -19.28
CA ALA A 39 -0.54 27.83 -20.50
C ALA A 39 -1.95 28.37 -20.76
N ASP A 40 -2.07 29.39 -21.62
CA ASP A 40 -3.36 29.87 -22.09
C ASP A 40 -4.13 28.75 -22.82
N ALA A 41 -5.29 28.35 -22.28
CA ALA A 41 -6.08 27.25 -22.82
C ALA A 41 -6.67 27.55 -24.20
N LEU A 42 -6.77 28.81 -24.60
CA LEU A 42 -7.34 29.22 -25.89
C LEU A 42 -6.27 29.39 -26.98
N ASN A 43 -4.99 29.18 -26.63
CA ASN A 43 -3.86 29.30 -27.54
C ASN A 43 -3.26 27.92 -27.81
N SER A 44 -3.57 27.35 -28.97
CA SER A 44 -3.07 26.03 -29.40
C SER A 44 -1.53 25.93 -29.33
N ASP A 45 -0.80 26.95 -29.79
CA ASP A 45 0.67 26.95 -29.76
C ASP A 45 1.21 26.92 -28.32
N ALA A 46 0.57 27.63 -27.40
CA ALA A 46 0.95 27.64 -26.00
C ALA A 46 0.67 26.27 -25.33
N VAL A 47 -0.47 25.65 -25.67
CA VAL A 47 -0.84 24.31 -25.21
C VAL A 47 0.13 23.25 -25.76
N ALA A 48 0.54 23.35 -27.02
CA ALA A 48 1.53 22.45 -27.61
C ALA A 48 2.87 22.48 -26.87
N LYS A 49 3.27 23.64 -26.33
CA LYS A 49 4.48 23.76 -25.49
C LYS A 49 4.38 22.93 -24.19
N ILE A 50 3.18 22.78 -23.59
CA ILE A 50 2.98 21.92 -22.41
C ILE A 50 3.39 20.48 -22.74
N PHE A 51 2.89 19.94 -23.85
CA PHE A 51 3.21 18.56 -24.26
C PHE A 51 4.70 18.40 -24.53
N LYS A 52 5.31 19.37 -25.22
CA LYS A 52 6.76 19.39 -25.48
C LYS A 52 7.59 19.43 -24.21
N ALA A 53 7.29 20.33 -23.28
CA ALA A 53 8.03 20.47 -22.02
C ALA A 53 7.95 19.22 -21.15
N LYS A 54 6.77 18.58 -21.10
CA LYS A 54 6.56 17.35 -20.31
C LYS A 54 7.07 16.08 -21.00
N GLY A 55 7.29 16.09 -22.31
CA GLY A 55 7.44 14.87 -23.10
C GLY A 55 6.16 14.01 -23.06
N ARG A 56 4.99 14.65 -23.04
CA ARG A 56 3.69 13.99 -22.88
C ARG A 56 3.09 13.65 -24.26
N PRO A 57 2.45 12.48 -24.42
CA PRO A 57 1.66 12.17 -25.63
C PRO A 57 0.50 13.16 -25.82
N MET A 58 0.25 13.57 -27.06
CA MET A 58 -0.83 14.52 -27.41
C MET A 58 -2.25 13.93 -27.30
N ASP A 59 -2.36 12.62 -27.12
CA ASP A 59 -3.64 11.91 -27.00
C ASP A 59 -4.22 11.89 -25.58
N ASN A 60 -3.67 12.72 -24.69
CA ASN A 60 -4.05 12.77 -23.28
C ASN A 60 -4.54 14.18 -22.92
N PRO A 61 -5.85 14.37 -22.65
CA PRO A 61 -6.47 15.69 -22.51
C PRO A 61 -5.91 16.49 -21.33
N LEU A 62 -6.15 17.80 -21.32
CA LEU A 62 -5.75 18.73 -20.27
C LEU A 62 -6.97 19.23 -19.49
N ILE A 63 -6.74 19.63 -18.23
CA ILE A 63 -7.77 20.25 -17.39
C ILE A 63 -7.63 21.78 -17.54
N VAL A 64 -8.73 22.42 -17.90
CA VAL A 64 -8.86 23.87 -18.00
C VAL A 64 -9.24 24.45 -16.64
N HIS A 65 -8.42 25.36 -16.14
CA HIS A 65 -8.60 26.04 -14.87
C HIS A 65 -9.22 27.41 -15.10
N ILE A 66 -10.27 27.70 -14.32
CA ILE A 66 -11.01 28.97 -14.31
C ILE A 66 -10.91 29.62 -12.93
N SER A 67 -11.19 30.93 -12.84
CA SER A 67 -11.16 31.65 -11.55
C SER A 67 -12.52 32.01 -10.98
N ARG A 68 -13.53 32.04 -11.86
CA ARG A 68 -14.93 32.36 -11.58
C ARG A 68 -15.84 31.40 -12.32
N PHE A 69 -16.97 31.07 -11.72
CA PHE A 69 -17.91 30.10 -12.28
C PHE A 69 -18.41 30.52 -13.67
N GLU A 70 -18.66 31.81 -13.89
CA GLU A 70 -19.22 32.33 -15.15
C GLU A 70 -18.34 32.08 -16.38
N GLU A 71 -17.04 31.85 -16.18
CA GLU A 71 -16.11 31.52 -17.26
C GLU A 71 -16.47 30.19 -17.93
N ILE A 72 -17.08 29.24 -17.21
CA ILE A 72 -17.42 27.91 -17.75
C ILE A 72 -18.40 28.00 -18.91
N TYR A 73 -19.33 28.97 -18.91
CA TYR A 73 -20.36 29.11 -19.94
C TYR A 73 -19.80 29.34 -21.34
N ARG A 74 -18.56 29.85 -21.45
CA ARG A 74 -17.88 30.02 -22.73
C ARG A 74 -17.11 28.78 -23.17
N LEU A 75 -16.77 27.88 -22.24
CA LEU A 75 -15.90 26.72 -22.48
C LEU A 75 -16.67 25.47 -22.89
N VAL A 76 -17.93 25.36 -22.47
CA VAL A 76 -18.78 24.17 -22.71
C VAL A 76 -20.02 24.53 -23.53
N LYS A 77 -20.64 23.55 -24.20
CA LYS A 77 -21.88 23.76 -24.98
C LYS A 77 -23.11 24.06 -24.11
N GLY A 78 -23.10 23.59 -22.86
CA GLY A 78 -24.16 23.80 -21.90
C GLY A 78 -23.73 23.36 -20.51
N VAL A 79 -24.30 24.00 -19.49
CA VAL A 79 -24.03 23.71 -18.08
C VAL A 79 -25.29 23.09 -17.46
N PRO A 80 -25.34 21.76 -17.27
CA PRO A 80 -26.47 21.10 -16.62
C PRO A 80 -26.66 21.59 -15.18
N HIS A 81 -27.88 21.48 -14.65
CA HIS A 81 -28.18 21.80 -13.24
C HIS A 81 -27.24 21.04 -12.27
N LYS A 82 -27.04 19.74 -12.52
CA LYS A 82 -26.12 18.89 -11.75
C LYS A 82 -24.68 19.39 -11.75
N ALA A 83 -24.20 20.00 -12.84
CA ALA A 83 -22.86 20.59 -12.88
C ALA A 83 -22.76 21.80 -11.95
N LYS A 84 -23.82 22.61 -11.89
CA LYS A 84 -23.90 23.75 -10.98
C LYS A 84 -23.98 23.28 -9.52
N GLU A 85 -24.77 22.28 -9.19
CA GLU A 85 -24.85 21.73 -7.83
C GLU A 85 -23.50 21.19 -7.33
N LEU A 86 -22.74 20.51 -8.19
CA LEU A 86 -21.37 20.09 -7.86
C LEU A 86 -20.44 21.29 -7.65
N ALA A 87 -20.51 22.29 -8.53
CA ALA A 87 -19.69 23.48 -8.42
C ALA A 87 -20.01 24.29 -7.15
N ASP A 88 -21.29 24.51 -6.84
CA ASP A 88 -21.72 25.24 -5.64
C ASP A 88 -21.21 24.58 -4.36
N ARG A 89 -21.01 23.25 -4.36
CA ARG A 89 -20.55 22.50 -3.20
C ARG A 89 -19.04 22.30 -3.12
N TYR A 90 -18.37 22.10 -4.26
CA TYR A 90 -16.98 21.65 -4.31
C TYR A 90 -16.04 22.59 -5.07
N TRP A 91 -16.55 23.67 -5.66
CA TRP A 91 -15.74 24.75 -6.23
C TRP A 91 -15.82 26.02 -5.36
N PRO A 92 -14.69 26.73 -5.18
CA PRO A 92 -13.35 26.36 -5.65
C PRO A 92 -12.79 25.19 -4.83
N GLY A 93 -12.09 24.25 -5.47
CA GLY A 93 -11.59 23.05 -4.79
C GLY A 93 -11.18 21.89 -5.72
N PRO A 94 -10.89 20.72 -5.13
CA PRO A 94 -10.25 19.58 -5.80
C PRO A 94 -11.23 18.74 -6.62
N MET A 95 -12.17 19.39 -7.32
CA MET A 95 -13.17 18.77 -8.19
C MET A 95 -12.95 19.19 -9.64
N THR A 96 -13.08 18.25 -10.57
CA THR A 96 -13.03 18.50 -12.01
C THR A 96 -14.26 17.89 -12.67
N ILE A 97 -14.94 18.70 -13.48
CA ILE A 97 -16.17 18.30 -14.17
C ILE A 97 -15.88 18.22 -15.67
N ILE A 98 -16.18 17.08 -16.29
CA ILE A 98 -16.08 16.89 -17.73
C ILE A 98 -17.46 17.11 -18.37
N LEU A 99 -17.48 17.98 -19.39
CA LEU A 99 -18.68 18.40 -20.12
C LEU A 99 -18.39 18.49 -21.63
N PRO A 100 -19.41 18.47 -22.51
CA PRO A 100 -19.23 18.71 -23.95
C PRO A 100 -18.57 20.07 -24.21
N LYS A 101 -17.44 20.07 -24.95
CA LYS A 101 -16.66 21.29 -25.21
C LYS A 101 -17.35 22.19 -26.23
N SER A 102 -17.22 23.50 -26.05
CA SER A 102 -17.54 24.48 -27.08
C SER A 102 -16.41 24.57 -28.12
N ASP A 103 -16.66 25.27 -29.22
CA ASP A 103 -15.71 25.41 -30.32
C ASP A 103 -14.52 26.33 -29.99
N ILE A 104 -14.57 27.09 -28.88
CA ILE A 104 -13.43 27.92 -28.44
C ILE A 104 -12.29 27.08 -27.86
N ILE A 105 -12.56 25.83 -27.44
CA ILE A 105 -11.56 24.93 -26.87
C ILE A 105 -10.78 24.24 -28.00
N PRO A 106 -9.48 24.51 -28.15
CA PRO A 106 -8.64 23.85 -29.15
C PRO A 106 -8.58 22.34 -28.93
N ASP A 107 -8.39 21.58 -30.00
CA ASP A 107 -8.31 20.11 -29.92
C ASP A 107 -7.05 19.64 -29.18
N GLU A 108 -5.99 20.45 -29.12
CA GLU A 108 -4.80 20.18 -28.32
C GLU A 108 -5.11 20.15 -26.81
N VAL A 109 -6.15 20.87 -26.36
CA VAL A 109 -6.60 20.82 -24.96
C VAL A 109 -7.41 19.54 -24.71
N SER A 110 -8.33 19.18 -25.61
CA SER A 110 -9.20 18.02 -25.43
C SER A 110 -8.62 16.71 -25.97
N ALA A 111 -7.43 16.73 -26.54
CA ALA A 111 -6.86 15.61 -27.30
C ALA A 111 -7.81 15.09 -28.41
N GLY A 112 -8.52 16.01 -29.06
CA GLY A 112 -9.53 15.72 -30.09
C GLY A 112 -10.85 15.11 -29.55
N LEU A 113 -11.02 15.02 -28.23
CA LEU A 113 -12.30 14.58 -27.65
C LEU A 113 -13.37 15.67 -27.79
N PRO A 114 -14.66 15.29 -27.86
CA PRO A 114 -15.78 16.24 -27.91
C PRO A 114 -16.08 16.89 -26.54
N THR A 115 -15.28 16.61 -25.52
CA THR A 115 -15.47 17.04 -24.13
C THR A 115 -14.26 17.81 -23.62
N VAL A 116 -14.46 18.67 -22.63
CA VAL A 116 -13.42 19.42 -21.91
C VAL A 116 -13.58 19.20 -20.41
N ALA A 117 -12.45 19.05 -19.72
CA ALA A 117 -12.40 18.96 -18.26
C ALA A 117 -12.17 20.36 -17.69
N VAL A 118 -13.03 20.81 -16.78
CA VAL A 118 -12.95 22.14 -16.16
C VAL A 118 -12.79 22.02 -14.65
N ARG A 119 -12.00 22.90 -14.05
CA ARG A 119 -11.78 22.99 -12.60
C ARG A 119 -11.64 24.45 -12.15
N MET A 120 -12.14 24.76 -10.96
CA MET A 120 -11.84 26.03 -10.28
C MET A 120 -10.98 25.73 -9.04
N PRO A 121 -9.63 25.93 -9.09
CA PRO A 121 -8.76 25.60 -7.96
C PRO A 121 -9.02 26.53 -6.77
N SER A 122 -8.85 26.04 -5.53
CA SER A 122 -9.03 26.83 -4.30
C SER A 122 -7.80 27.61 -3.87
N HIS A 123 -6.62 27.27 -4.40
CA HIS A 123 -5.38 27.95 -4.03
C HIS A 123 -5.41 29.45 -4.40
N PRO A 124 -5.20 30.38 -3.45
CA PRO A 124 -5.31 31.83 -3.70
C PRO A 124 -4.38 32.32 -4.82
N VAL A 125 -3.13 31.85 -4.84
CA VAL A 125 -2.14 32.21 -5.87
C VAL A 125 -2.57 31.73 -7.27
N ALA A 126 -3.10 30.51 -7.39
CA ALA A 126 -3.59 29.99 -8.67
C ALA A 126 -4.71 30.88 -9.22
N ARG A 127 -5.69 31.20 -8.36
CA ARG A 127 -6.83 32.05 -8.73
C ARG A 127 -6.37 33.44 -9.13
N ALA A 128 -5.47 34.06 -8.36
CA ALA A 128 -4.92 35.38 -8.66
C ALA A 128 -4.20 35.40 -10.01
N ILE A 129 -3.42 34.36 -10.34
CA ILE A 129 -2.76 34.23 -11.65
C ILE A 129 -3.78 34.10 -12.78
N ILE A 130 -4.80 33.25 -12.63
CA ILE A 130 -5.85 33.08 -13.65
C ILE A 130 -6.61 34.41 -13.86
N GLU A 131 -7.01 35.10 -12.79
CA GLU A 131 -7.69 36.39 -12.85
C GLU A 131 -6.83 37.46 -13.53
N LYS A 132 -5.55 37.59 -13.14
CA LYS A 132 -4.62 38.56 -13.74
C LYS A 132 -4.29 38.23 -15.19
N THR A 133 -4.27 36.94 -15.54
CA THR A 133 -4.13 36.49 -16.93
C THR A 133 -5.37 36.84 -17.75
N GLY A 134 -6.56 36.82 -17.14
CA GLY A 134 -7.83 37.14 -17.78
C GLY A 134 -8.22 36.11 -18.86
N ARG A 135 -7.68 34.90 -18.77
CA ARG A 135 -7.92 33.77 -19.69
C ARG A 135 -7.93 32.46 -18.91
N PRO A 136 -8.72 31.46 -19.34
CA PRO A 136 -8.67 30.13 -18.76
C PRO A 136 -7.31 29.47 -19.03
N LEU A 137 -6.80 28.69 -18.07
CA LEU A 137 -5.46 28.10 -18.16
C LEU A 137 -5.53 26.58 -18.28
N ALA A 138 -4.92 26.00 -19.32
CA ALA A 138 -4.71 24.56 -19.37
C ALA A 138 -3.51 24.23 -18.47
N ALA A 139 -3.72 23.41 -17.43
CA ALA A 139 -2.70 23.15 -16.43
C ALA A 139 -2.71 21.68 -15.94
N PRO A 140 -2.04 20.74 -16.64
CA PRO A 140 -1.75 19.43 -16.07
C PRO A 140 -0.67 19.53 -14.99
N SER A 141 -0.39 18.45 -14.27
CA SER A 141 0.68 18.42 -13.27
C SER A 141 2.04 18.87 -13.84
N ALA A 142 2.87 19.56 -13.06
CA ALA A 142 4.11 20.20 -13.52
C ALA A 142 5.37 19.29 -13.47
N ASN A 143 5.20 18.00 -13.73
CA ASN A 143 6.28 16.99 -13.72
C ASN A 143 6.61 16.46 -15.13
N SER A 144 7.80 15.89 -15.32
CA SER A 144 8.08 15.14 -16.55
C SER A 144 7.15 13.94 -16.66
N SER A 145 6.67 13.64 -17.86
CA SER A 145 5.63 12.61 -18.07
C SER A 145 6.03 11.26 -17.46
N GLY A 146 5.16 10.69 -16.63
CA GLY A 146 5.38 9.40 -15.96
C GLY A 146 5.85 9.50 -14.50
N LEU A 147 6.56 10.57 -14.12
CA LEU A 147 7.06 10.75 -12.75
C LEU A 147 5.93 11.06 -11.74
N PRO A 148 6.17 10.95 -10.41
CA PRO A 148 5.23 11.40 -9.40
C PRO A 148 4.85 12.87 -9.60
N SER A 149 3.61 13.26 -9.30
CA SER A 149 3.21 14.66 -9.48
C SER A 149 3.93 15.57 -8.48
N PRO A 150 4.18 16.85 -8.82
CA PRO A 150 4.93 17.74 -7.94
C PRO A 150 3.99 18.41 -6.94
N THR A 151 4.29 18.24 -5.64
CA THR A 151 3.59 18.90 -4.52
C THR A 151 4.32 20.11 -3.95
N THR A 152 5.52 20.43 -4.46
CA THR A 152 6.35 21.56 -4.03
C THR A 152 7.01 22.22 -5.24
N ALA A 153 7.42 23.48 -5.12
CA ALA A 153 8.19 24.17 -6.16
C ALA A 153 9.54 23.47 -6.45
N LYS A 154 10.16 22.86 -5.44
CA LYS A 154 11.37 22.03 -5.62
C LYS A 154 11.12 20.88 -6.58
N HIS A 155 10.03 20.13 -6.41
CA HIS A 155 9.67 19.03 -7.32
C HIS A 155 9.50 19.50 -8.76
N VAL A 156 8.94 20.70 -8.95
CA VAL A 156 8.84 21.30 -10.29
C VAL A 156 10.22 21.65 -10.83
N MET A 157 11.08 22.28 -10.02
CA MET A 157 12.42 22.66 -10.43
C MET A 157 13.25 21.44 -10.87
N ASP A 158 13.19 20.34 -10.10
CA ASP A 158 13.90 19.09 -10.41
C ASP A 158 13.49 18.52 -11.79
N ASP A 159 12.23 18.69 -12.19
CA ASP A 159 11.68 18.13 -13.41
C ASP A 159 11.72 19.08 -14.63
N MET A 160 11.54 20.39 -14.40
CA MET A 160 11.21 21.39 -15.42
C MET A 160 12.26 22.47 -15.63
N ASN A 161 13.35 22.49 -14.85
CA ASN A 161 14.39 23.48 -15.02
C ASN A 161 14.92 23.51 -16.46
N GLY A 162 14.90 24.70 -17.06
CA GLY A 162 15.32 24.96 -18.43
C GLY A 162 14.32 24.57 -19.53
N LYS A 163 13.15 24.03 -19.16
CA LYS A 163 12.06 23.65 -20.08
C LYS A 163 10.91 24.65 -20.08
N ILE A 164 10.77 25.44 -19.02
CA ILE A 164 9.67 26.40 -18.81
C ILE A 164 10.24 27.76 -18.40
N GLU A 165 9.48 28.82 -18.63
CA GLU A 165 9.90 30.19 -18.35
C GLU A 165 9.97 30.48 -16.84
N ALA A 166 8.96 30.07 -16.06
CA ALA A 166 8.91 30.36 -14.62
C ALA A 166 8.17 29.31 -13.77
N ILE A 167 8.46 29.34 -12.47
CA ILE A 167 7.75 28.63 -11.39
C ILE A 167 7.30 29.69 -10.38
N VAL A 168 6.03 29.68 -10.01
CA VAL A 168 5.54 30.47 -8.87
C VAL A 168 5.55 29.56 -7.64
N ASP A 169 6.39 29.86 -6.65
CA ASP A 169 6.44 29.13 -5.39
C ASP A 169 5.34 29.63 -4.46
N GLY A 170 4.32 28.80 -4.25
CA GLY A 170 3.24 29.06 -3.30
C GLY A 170 3.32 28.20 -2.04
N GLY A 171 4.45 27.52 -1.80
CA GLY A 171 4.59 26.52 -0.74
C GLY A 171 4.08 25.13 -1.12
N PRO A 172 4.08 24.19 -0.16
CA PRO A 172 3.56 22.82 -0.36
C PRO A 172 2.06 22.78 -0.62
N CYS A 173 1.59 21.80 -1.40
CA CYS A 173 0.16 21.56 -1.65
C CYS A 173 -0.53 20.87 -0.46
N ASP A 174 -1.76 21.29 -0.13
CA ASP A 174 -2.51 20.77 1.02
C ASP A 174 -3.07 19.33 0.84
N VAL A 175 -3.47 18.94 -0.38
CA VAL A 175 -4.12 17.64 -0.64
C VAL A 175 -3.14 16.56 -1.09
N GLY A 176 -2.08 16.93 -1.83
CA GLY A 176 -1.00 16.04 -2.28
C GLY A 176 -1.33 15.06 -3.42
N ILE A 177 -2.59 14.77 -3.72
CA ILE A 177 -3.03 14.04 -4.93
C ILE A 177 -3.90 14.91 -5.83
N GLU A 178 -4.06 14.53 -7.11
CA GLU A 178 -4.86 15.31 -8.05
C GLU A 178 -6.37 15.29 -7.73
N SER A 179 -7.07 16.26 -8.33
CA SER A 179 -8.53 16.41 -8.22
C SER A 179 -9.30 15.15 -8.61
N THR A 180 -10.45 14.97 -7.95
CA THR A 180 -11.51 14.05 -8.36
C THR A 180 -12.04 14.48 -9.73
N VAL A 181 -12.22 13.54 -10.66
CA VAL A 181 -12.73 13.82 -12.01
C VAL A 181 -14.02 13.05 -12.24
N VAL A 182 -15.11 13.78 -12.44
CA VAL A 182 -16.42 13.22 -12.80
C VAL A 182 -16.83 13.70 -14.19
N THR A 183 -17.36 12.79 -15.01
CA THR A 183 -17.98 13.16 -16.28
C THR A 183 -19.50 13.23 -16.14
N LEU A 184 -20.06 14.34 -16.63
CA LEU A 184 -21.50 14.52 -16.83
C LEU A 184 -21.87 14.47 -18.32
N ALA A 185 -20.93 14.05 -19.18
CA ALA A 185 -21.19 13.80 -20.59
C ALA A 185 -21.80 12.41 -20.85
N THR A 186 -21.97 11.59 -19.80
CA THR A 186 -22.63 10.29 -19.81
C THR A 186 -23.81 10.28 -18.85
N ASP A 187 -24.75 9.37 -19.08
CA ASP A 187 -25.86 9.08 -18.16
C ASP A 187 -25.91 7.56 -17.91
N PRO A 188 -25.69 7.07 -16.67
CA PRO A 188 -25.42 7.86 -15.46
C PRO A 188 -24.08 8.62 -15.49
N PRO A 189 -23.89 9.65 -14.62
CA PRO A 189 -22.59 10.26 -14.37
C PRO A 189 -21.54 9.23 -13.97
N ARG A 190 -20.27 9.49 -14.29
CA ARG A 190 -19.18 8.54 -14.02
C ARG A 190 -17.96 9.17 -13.37
N LEU A 191 -17.47 8.56 -12.30
CA LEU A 191 -16.18 8.84 -11.67
C LEU A 191 -15.04 8.24 -12.52
N LEU A 192 -14.23 9.10 -13.12
CA LEU A 192 -13.10 8.69 -13.97
C LEU A 192 -11.77 8.69 -13.22
N ARG A 193 -11.66 9.52 -12.18
CA ARG A 193 -10.47 9.56 -11.32
C ARG A 193 -10.88 9.89 -9.88
N PRO A 194 -10.64 9.00 -8.90
CA PRO A 194 -10.88 9.29 -7.49
C PRO A 194 -9.91 10.37 -7.00
N GLY A 195 -10.23 11.04 -5.90
CA GLY A 195 -9.42 12.13 -5.34
C GLY A 195 -9.94 12.56 -3.98
N GLY A 196 -9.73 13.82 -3.61
CA GLY A 196 -10.18 14.36 -2.32
C GLY A 196 -11.71 14.41 -2.14
N ILE A 197 -12.48 14.38 -3.22
CA ILE A 197 -13.93 14.20 -3.18
C ILE A 197 -14.26 12.74 -3.47
N THR A 198 -14.93 12.10 -2.51
CA THR A 198 -15.24 10.66 -2.50
C THR A 198 -16.40 10.30 -3.40
N HIS A 199 -16.54 9.00 -3.72
CA HIS A 199 -17.66 8.49 -4.52
C HIS A 199 -18.99 8.72 -3.80
N GLU A 200 -19.03 8.50 -2.48
CA GLU A 200 -20.20 8.69 -1.63
C GLU A 200 -20.63 10.17 -1.60
N GLN A 201 -19.66 11.10 -1.57
CA GLN A 201 -19.91 12.54 -1.67
C GLN A 201 -20.44 12.98 -3.04
N LEU A 202 -20.04 12.30 -4.12
CA LEU A 202 -20.60 12.52 -5.45
C LEU A 202 -22.04 12.00 -5.51
N GLU A 203 -22.30 10.81 -4.98
CA GLU A 203 -23.63 10.22 -4.98
C GLU A 203 -24.64 11.05 -4.18
N ALA A 204 -24.21 11.62 -3.06
CA ALA A 204 -25.02 12.52 -2.24
C ALA A 204 -25.51 13.78 -3.00
N VAL A 205 -24.87 14.15 -4.11
CA VAL A 205 -25.28 15.28 -4.96
C VAL A 205 -25.98 14.80 -6.24
N LEU A 206 -25.44 13.77 -6.89
CA LEU A 206 -25.83 13.38 -8.25
C LEU A 206 -26.88 12.26 -8.31
N GLY A 207 -27.13 11.59 -7.19
CA GLY A 207 -27.79 10.29 -7.15
C GLY A 207 -26.80 9.19 -7.52
N HIS A 208 -27.20 8.24 -8.36
CA HIS A 208 -26.30 7.16 -8.77
C HIS A 208 -25.11 7.67 -9.62
N VAL A 209 -23.91 7.20 -9.30
CA VAL A 209 -22.67 7.50 -10.03
C VAL A 209 -21.91 6.21 -10.33
N ASP A 210 -21.62 5.94 -11.60
CA ASP A 210 -20.76 4.82 -11.99
C ASP A 210 -19.31 5.09 -11.56
N ILE A 211 -18.59 4.06 -11.13
CA ILE A 211 -17.13 4.09 -11.07
C ILE A 211 -16.59 3.49 -12.35
N ASP A 212 -15.72 4.21 -13.07
CA ASP A 212 -15.13 3.67 -14.28
C ASP A 212 -14.22 2.46 -13.97
N PRO A 213 -14.33 1.34 -14.70
CA PRO A 213 -13.50 0.16 -14.45
C PRO A 213 -12.00 0.46 -14.50
N ALA A 214 -11.58 1.45 -15.28
CA ALA A 214 -10.19 1.87 -15.36
C ALA A 214 -9.67 2.47 -14.05
N VAL A 215 -10.51 2.81 -13.06
CA VAL A 215 -10.06 3.29 -11.74
C VAL A 215 -9.24 2.21 -11.01
N LEU A 216 -9.65 0.94 -11.10
CA LEU A 216 -8.96 -0.17 -10.44
C LEU A 216 -8.24 -1.10 -11.41
N SER A 217 -8.42 -0.91 -12.72
CA SER A 217 -7.85 -1.77 -13.76
C SER A 217 -6.97 -1.00 -14.75
N GLN A 218 -6.13 -1.74 -15.47
CA GLN A 218 -5.45 -1.21 -16.65
C GLN A 218 -6.48 -0.94 -17.75
N LEU A 219 -6.30 0.16 -18.48
CA LEU A 219 -7.00 0.36 -19.76
C LEU A 219 -6.63 -0.77 -20.72
N LYS A 220 -7.60 -1.21 -21.53
CA LYS A 220 -7.32 -2.22 -22.56
C LYS A 220 -6.46 -1.62 -23.66
N GLU A 221 -5.68 -2.45 -24.33
CA GLU A 221 -4.85 -2.01 -25.44
C GLU A 221 -5.72 -1.39 -26.55
N GLY A 222 -5.40 -0.15 -26.94
CA GLY A 222 -6.15 0.61 -27.94
C GLY A 222 -7.25 1.55 -27.40
N GLU A 223 -7.58 1.50 -26.10
CA GLU A 223 -8.54 2.45 -25.50
C GLU A 223 -7.91 3.84 -25.28
N ARG A 224 -8.65 4.89 -25.63
CA ARG A 224 -8.23 6.28 -25.41
C ARG A 224 -8.59 6.74 -24.00
N PRO A 225 -7.69 7.38 -23.24
CA PRO A 225 -8.00 7.86 -21.91
C PRO A 225 -9.02 9.02 -21.97
N ALA A 226 -10.13 8.88 -21.26
CA ALA A 226 -11.13 9.94 -21.12
C ALA A 226 -10.68 11.07 -20.19
N SER A 227 -9.69 10.81 -19.31
CA SER A 227 -9.15 11.79 -18.38
C SER A 227 -7.65 11.56 -18.10
N PRO A 228 -6.93 12.57 -17.57
CA PRO A 228 -5.52 12.42 -17.22
C PRO A 228 -5.30 11.39 -16.10
N GLY A 229 -4.25 10.56 -16.23
CA GLY A 229 -3.85 9.58 -15.21
C GLY A 229 -4.39 8.15 -15.42
N MET A 230 -5.04 7.87 -16.55
CA MET A 230 -5.63 6.56 -16.84
C MET A 230 -4.68 5.56 -17.55
N LYS A 231 -3.53 5.98 -18.08
CA LYS A 231 -2.61 5.13 -18.88
C LYS A 231 -1.56 4.38 -18.03
N TYR A 232 -1.14 3.20 -18.54
CA TYR A 232 -0.20 2.19 -18.02
C TYR A 232 0.60 2.56 -16.75
N LYS A 233 1.75 3.22 -16.94
CA LYS A 233 2.73 3.60 -15.90
C LYS A 233 2.71 5.12 -15.76
N HIS A 234 2.18 5.58 -14.63
CA HIS A 234 2.01 6.98 -14.30
C HIS A 234 2.26 7.14 -12.81
N TYR A 235 2.76 8.29 -12.37
CA TYR A 235 3.17 8.53 -10.98
C TYR A 235 4.31 7.64 -10.48
N SER A 236 5.05 7.00 -11.40
CA SER A 236 6.09 6.06 -11.02
C SER A 236 7.37 6.83 -10.68
N PRO A 237 7.92 6.64 -9.47
CA PRO A 237 9.30 7.01 -9.22
C PRO A 237 10.25 6.17 -10.10
N LYS A 238 11.54 6.48 -10.07
CA LYS A 238 12.58 5.64 -10.70
C LYS A 238 12.66 4.28 -9.99
N ALA A 239 12.46 4.25 -8.68
CA ALA A 239 12.30 3.03 -7.92
C ALA A 239 11.12 2.17 -8.42
N GLU A 240 11.28 0.86 -8.45
CA GLU A 240 10.17 -0.05 -8.73
C GLU A 240 9.24 -0.16 -7.52
N VAL A 241 7.95 0.07 -7.72
CA VAL A 241 6.95 0.01 -6.65
C VAL A 241 6.21 -1.33 -6.70
N TYR A 242 6.07 -1.98 -5.54
CA TYR A 242 5.28 -3.20 -5.34
C TYR A 242 4.27 -2.93 -4.23
N ILE A 243 2.97 -3.06 -4.52
CA ILE A 243 1.94 -2.92 -3.50
C ILE A 243 1.74 -4.25 -2.83
N VAL A 244 1.77 -4.29 -1.52
CA VAL A 244 1.51 -5.50 -0.73
C VAL A 244 0.17 -5.34 -0.03
N ASN A 245 -0.82 -6.09 -0.49
CA ASN A 245 -2.17 -6.06 0.03
C ASN A 245 -2.31 -7.06 1.20
N GLY A 246 -2.54 -6.56 2.41
CA GLY A 246 -2.65 -7.43 3.58
C GLY A 246 -2.50 -6.70 4.91
N SER A 247 -2.40 -7.47 5.98
CA SER A 247 -2.11 -6.96 7.32
C SER A 247 -0.61 -6.63 7.47
N LEU A 248 -0.21 -5.97 8.57
CA LEU A 248 1.21 -5.76 8.88
C LEU A 248 1.98 -7.09 9.00
N PRO A 249 1.46 -8.14 9.66
CA PRO A 249 2.08 -9.48 9.62
C PRO A 249 2.33 -10.02 8.22
N SER A 250 1.35 -9.90 7.32
CA SER A 250 1.51 -10.31 5.91
C SER A 250 2.52 -9.44 5.15
N PHE A 251 2.61 -8.14 5.47
CA PHE A 251 3.61 -7.25 4.91
C PHE A 251 5.03 -7.63 5.33
N LYS A 252 5.23 -7.92 6.62
CA LYS A 252 6.51 -8.40 7.16
C LYS A 252 6.92 -9.71 6.53
N TYR A 253 5.99 -10.65 6.39
CA TYR A 253 6.23 -11.91 5.69
C TYR A 253 6.75 -11.64 4.28
N GLN A 254 6.09 -10.76 3.55
CA GLN A 254 6.45 -10.44 2.17
C GLN A 254 7.83 -9.77 2.05
N ILE A 255 8.14 -8.81 2.93
CA ILE A 255 9.47 -8.17 2.96
C ILE A 255 10.54 -9.20 3.28
N ASP A 256 10.40 -9.98 4.35
CA ASP A 256 11.44 -10.92 4.79
C ASP A 256 11.69 -12.03 3.76
N CYS A 257 10.66 -12.45 3.02
CA CYS A 257 10.83 -13.44 1.96
C CYS A 257 11.55 -12.88 0.73
N ASP A 258 11.30 -11.64 0.33
CA ASP A 258 11.77 -11.10 -0.96
C ASP A 258 12.86 -10.04 -0.85
N LEU A 259 13.37 -9.81 0.36
CA LEU A 259 14.35 -8.80 0.68
C LEU A 259 15.62 -8.93 -0.17
N ARG A 260 16.02 -7.80 -0.76
CA ARG A 260 17.29 -7.61 -1.44
C ARG A 260 17.98 -6.36 -0.92
N GLU A 261 19.30 -6.32 -1.06
CA GLU A 261 20.07 -5.13 -0.74
C GLU A 261 19.59 -3.92 -1.58
N GLY A 262 19.31 -2.80 -0.91
CA GLY A 262 18.81 -1.58 -1.55
C GLY A 262 17.28 -1.49 -1.72
N ASP A 263 16.53 -2.42 -1.11
CA ASP A 263 15.08 -2.30 -0.95
C ASP A 263 14.71 -1.32 0.18
N ALA A 264 13.52 -0.73 0.08
CA ALA A 264 12.90 0.05 1.13
C ALA A 264 11.41 -0.28 1.28
N ALA A 265 10.78 0.26 2.32
CA ALA A 265 9.34 0.16 2.52
C ALA A 265 8.67 1.53 2.70
N LEU A 266 7.44 1.65 2.19
CA LEU A 266 6.51 2.73 2.51
C LEU A 266 5.36 2.13 3.33
N CYS A 267 5.25 2.52 4.60
CA CYS A 267 4.32 1.92 5.55
C CYS A 267 3.52 2.96 6.33
N PHE A 268 2.59 2.52 7.18
CA PHE A 268 1.83 3.45 8.01
C PHE A 268 2.64 3.89 9.24
N ASP A 269 2.32 5.05 9.78
CA ASP A 269 2.97 5.58 10.98
C ASP A 269 2.98 4.55 12.13
N GLY A 270 4.16 4.32 12.70
CA GLY A 270 4.40 3.37 13.79
C GLY A 270 4.88 1.99 13.34
N GLU A 271 4.65 1.61 12.07
CA GLU A 271 5.07 0.30 11.54
C GLU A 271 6.57 0.24 11.18
N GLU A 272 7.25 1.39 11.05
CA GLU A 272 8.64 1.51 10.57
C GLU A 272 9.63 0.74 11.45
N ASN A 273 9.42 0.76 12.76
CA ASN A 273 10.29 0.13 13.75
C ASN A 273 10.22 -1.41 13.73
N GLU A 274 9.24 -1.97 13.01
CA GLU A 274 9.01 -3.40 12.94
C GLU A 274 9.52 -4.03 11.62
N LEU A 275 10.19 -3.23 10.78
CA LEU A 275 10.65 -3.63 9.46
C LEU A 275 12.19 -3.62 9.38
N PRO A 276 12.81 -4.60 8.70
CA PRO A 276 14.27 -4.72 8.63
C PRO A 276 14.90 -3.82 7.54
N VAL A 277 14.13 -2.92 6.93
CA VAL A 277 14.55 -2.08 5.79
C VAL A 277 14.41 -0.60 6.10
N PRO A 278 15.13 0.29 5.38
CA PRO A 278 14.83 1.70 5.40
C PRO A 278 13.34 1.93 5.09
N CYS A 279 12.68 2.72 5.94
CA CYS A 279 11.26 2.99 5.83
C CYS A 279 11.00 4.48 5.73
N LEU A 280 10.01 4.84 4.93
CA LEU A 280 9.26 6.07 5.07
C LEU A 280 7.83 5.71 5.51
N SER A 281 7.21 6.61 6.26
CA SER A 281 5.78 6.54 6.54
C SER A 281 5.05 7.68 5.86
N PHE A 282 3.83 7.38 5.41
CA PHE A 282 2.97 8.30 4.66
C PHE A 282 1.68 8.55 5.43
N GLY A 283 1.70 8.58 6.76
CA GLY A 283 0.54 8.86 7.59
C GLY A 283 -0.08 7.61 8.21
N ARG A 284 -1.03 7.85 9.12
CA ARG A 284 -1.69 6.79 9.89
C ARG A 284 -2.56 5.89 9.01
N LYS A 285 -2.69 4.63 9.39
CA LYS A 285 -3.53 3.62 8.70
C LYS A 285 -4.97 4.09 8.48
N ASP A 286 -5.54 4.82 9.44
CA ASP A 286 -6.92 5.31 9.45
C ASP A 286 -7.08 6.74 8.92
N ASN A 287 -6.02 7.39 8.44
CA ASN A 287 -6.06 8.77 7.93
C ASN A 287 -5.63 8.85 6.45
N SER A 288 -6.58 8.60 5.55
CA SER A 288 -6.32 8.67 4.10
C SER A 288 -5.98 10.06 3.57
N LEU A 289 -6.29 11.14 4.32
CA LEU A 289 -5.93 12.51 3.92
C LEU A 289 -4.44 12.76 4.12
N GLU A 290 -3.87 12.33 5.25
CA GLU A 290 -2.42 12.36 5.47
C GLU A 290 -1.68 11.51 4.42
N GLN A 291 -2.22 10.32 4.12
CA GLN A 291 -1.72 9.45 3.05
C GLN A 291 -1.72 10.12 1.68
N ALA A 292 -2.79 10.83 1.33
CA ALA A 292 -2.85 11.59 0.09
C ALA A 292 -1.81 12.72 0.06
N HIS A 293 -1.67 13.46 1.16
CA HIS A 293 -0.76 14.60 1.27
C HIS A 293 0.71 14.18 1.04
N SER A 294 1.16 13.10 1.70
CA SER A 294 2.58 12.71 1.71
C SER A 294 3.01 11.83 0.54
N LEU A 295 2.07 11.11 -0.11
CA LEU A 295 2.37 10.05 -1.08
C LEU A 295 3.43 10.42 -2.14
N PHE A 296 3.24 11.50 -2.89
CA PHE A 296 4.17 11.82 -3.98
C PHE A 296 5.51 12.35 -3.50
N ASP A 297 5.53 13.03 -2.36
CA ASP A 297 6.78 13.49 -1.73
C ASP A 297 7.61 12.29 -1.30
N ASP A 298 7.00 11.30 -0.64
CA ASP A 298 7.71 10.09 -0.20
C ASP A 298 8.16 9.21 -1.37
N LEU A 299 7.37 9.08 -2.43
CA LEU A 299 7.81 8.39 -3.65
C LEU A 299 9.03 9.08 -4.29
N ARG A 300 9.12 10.41 -4.24
CA ARG A 300 10.28 11.16 -4.74
C ARG A 300 11.49 11.03 -3.81
N LYS A 301 11.29 11.02 -2.47
CA LYS A 301 12.37 10.80 -1.51
C LYS A 301 13.09 9.47 -1.74
N PHE A 302 12.39 8.41 -2.12
CA PHE A 302 13.05 7.14 -2.47
C PHE A 302 14.02 7.28 -3.65
N ASP A 303 13.69 8.09 -4.66
CA ASP A 303 14.60 8.36 -5.77
C ASP A 303 15.82 9.18 -5.33
N ASP A 304 15.62 10.16 -4.44
CA ASP A 304 16.70 10.96 -3.85
C ASP A 304 17.64 10.10 -2.97
N MET A 305 17.08 9.10 -2.29
CA MET A 305 17.82 8.09 -1.51
C MET A 305 18.50 7.03 -2.38
N GLY A 306 18.28 7.02 -3.70
CA GLY A 306 18.84 6.02 -4.61
C GLY A 306 18.25 4.61 -4.45
N ILE A 307 17.06 4.49 -3.84
CA ILE A 307 16.36 3.22 -3.67
C ILE A 307 15.94 2.67 -5.03
N LYS A 308 16.09 1.35 -5.21
CA LYS A 308 15.78 0.68 -6.48
C LYS A 308 14.40 0.03 -6.47
N ARG A 309 13.94 -0.42 -5.30
CA ARG A 309 12.67 -1.12 -5.14
C ARG A 309 12.02 -0.78 -3.80
N VAL A 310 10.72 -0.54 -3.83
CA VAL A 310 9.92 -0.14 -2.68
C VAL A 310 8.72 -1.07 -2.55
N PHE A 311 8.54 -1.66 -1.37
CA PHE A 311 7.31 -2.34 -0.98
C PHE A 311 6.39 -1.34 -0.27
N VAL A 312 5.13 -1.27 -0.68
CA VAL A 312 4.17 -0.30 -0.14
C VAL A 312 3.03 -1.04 0.54
N ARG A 313 2.71 -0.66 1.79
CA ARG A 313 1.49 -1.09 2.48
C ARG A 313 0.28 -0.59 1.69
N ALA A 314 -0.61 -1.49 1.28
CA ALA A 314 -1.83 -1.09 0.58
C ALA A 314 -2.71 -0.18 1.47
N PRO A 315 -3.08 1.03 1.01
CA PRO A 315 -4.06 1.87 1.69
C PRO A 315 -5.49 1.31 1.53
N SER A 316 -6.44 1.90 2.24
CA SER A 316 -7.87 1.58 2.05
C SER A 316 -8.30 1.82 0.60
N ALA A 317 -9.17 0.96 0.07
CA ALA A 317 -9.79 1.13 -1.25
C ALA A 317 -11.12 1.91 -1.20
N GLU A 318 -11.43 2.57 -0.08
CA GLU A 318 -12.67 3.31 0.17
C GLU A 318 -12.41 4.80 0.40
N GLY A 319 -13.43 5.64 0.20
CA GLY A 319 -13.35 7.09 0.44
C GLY A 319 -12.17 7.76 -0.25
N VAL A 320 -11.40 8.58 0.49
CA VAL A 320 -10.17 9.21 -0.04
C VAL A 320 -9.07 8.18 -0.28
N GLY A 321 -9.07 7.07 0.46
CA GLY A 321 -8.12 5.96 0.31
C GLY A 321 -8.13 5.40 -1.12
N LEU A 322 -9.30 5.30 -1.75
CA LEU A 322 -9.42 4.93 -3.16
C LEU A 322 -8.58 5.84 -4.08
N GLY A 323 -8.50 7.13 -3.75
CA GLY A 323 -7.65 8.11 -4.40
C GLY A 323 -6.17 7.75 -4.29
N VAL A 324 -5.69 7.48 -3.08
CA VAL A 324 -4.30 7.09 -2.79
C VAL A 324 -3.97 5.75 -3.46
N TYR A 325 -4.84 4.76 -3.29
CA TYR A 325 -4.68 3.42 -3.87
C TYR A 325 -4.58 3.48 -5.38
N ASN A 326 -5.44 4.26 -6.05
CA ASN A 326 -5.39 4.46 -7.50
C ASN A 326 -4.02 5.00 -7.96
N ARG A 327 -3.41 5.96 -7.25
CA ARG A 327 -2.08 6.49 -7.61
C ARG A 327 -1.01 5.43 -7.46
N LEU A 328 -1.06 4.67 -6.37
CA LEU A 328 -0.15 3.55 -6.15
C LEU A 328 -0.29 2.47 -7.22
N LEU A 329 -1.51 2.10 -7.62
CA LEU A 329 -1.74 1.12 -8.69
C LEU A 329 -1.04 1.53 -9.99
N ARG A 330 -1.13 2.82 -10.35
CA ARG A 330 -0.44 3.36 -11.53
C ARG A 330 1.08 3.44 -11.35
N ALA A 331 1.56 3.84 -10.17
CA ALA A 331 2.98 3.93 -9.86
C ALA A 331 3.65 2.54 -9.90
N ALA A 332 2.97 1.53 -9.35
CA ALA A 332 3.38 0.14 -9.35
C ALA A 332 3.17 -0.57 -10.70
N ALA A 333 2.56 0.09 -11.68
CA ALA A 333 2.10 -0.54 -12.92
C ALA A 333 1.33 -1.85 -12.65
N PHE A 334 0.48 -1.84 -11.62
CA PHE A 334 -0.35 -2.97 -11.18
C PHE A 334 0.45 -4.18 -10.64
N LYS A 335 1.71 -3.99 -10.22
CA LYS A 335 2.45 -4.97 -9.43
C LYS A 335 1.90 -5.04 -8.01
N ILE A 336 0.86 -5.85 -7.83
CA ILE A 336 0.22 -6.14 -6.53
C ILE A 336 0.66 -7.52 -6.08
N ILE A 337 1.04 -7.63 -4.82
CA ILE A 337 1.39 -8.87 -4.16
C ILE A 337 0.32 -9.15 -3.10
N GLU A 338 -0.24 -10.35 -3.16
CA GLU A 338 -1.23 -10.89 -2.23
C GLU A 338 -0.54 -11.96 -1.36
N PRO A 339 0.18 -11.56 -0.29
CA PRO A 339 0.81 -12.50 0.62
C PRO A 339 -0.22 -13.39 1.32
N PRO A 340 0.16 -14.61 1.73
CA PRO A 340 -0.73 -15.47 2.51
C PRO A 340 -1.17 -14.81 3.82
N VAL A 341 -2.41 -15.08 4.21
CA VAL A 341 -2.85 -14.88 5.59
C VAL A 341 -2.34 -16.07 6.40
N ILE A 342 -1.52 -15.80 7.40
CA ILE A 342 -0.87 -16.81 8.25
C ILE A 342 -1.51 -16.77 9.63
N TYR A 343 -1.81 -17.95 10.16
CA TYR A 343 -2.34 -18.16 11.50
C TYR A 343 -1.38 -19.04 12.30
N GLY A 344 -1.14 -18.69 13.56
CA GLY A 344 -0.42 -19.56 14.47
C GLY A 344 -1.36 -20.53 15.16
N LEU A 345 -1.06 -21.83 15.19
CA LEU A 345 -1.82 -22.83 15.94
C LEU A 345 -0.94 -23.38 17.07
N THR A 346 -1.39 -23.22 18.31
CA THR A 346 -0.67 -23.68 19.48
C THR A 346 -1.60 -24.18 20.59
N GLY A 347 -1.03 -24.64 21.70
CA GLY A 347 -1.77 -25.28 22.79
C GLY A 347 -0.94 -26.32 23.52
N GLN A 348 -1.34 -26.59 24.76
CA GLN A 348 -0.66 -27.51 25.66
C GLN A 348 -0.64 -28.95 25.09
N SER A 349 0.29 -29.77 25.59
CA SER A 349 0.37 -31.18 25.24
C SER A 349 -0.95 -31.88 25.56
N GLY A 350 -1.43 -32.71 24.63
CA GLY A 350 -2.72 -33.38 24.74
C GLY A 350 -3.95 -32.53 24.37
N ALA A 351 -3.82 -31.23 24.10
CA ALA A 351 -4.97 -30.38 23.75
C ALA A 351 -5.64 -30.76 22.41
N GLY A 352 -4.91 -31.47 21.54
CA GLY A 352 -5.43 -31.95 20.25
C GLY A 352 -5.24 -30.97 19.10
N LYS A 353 -4.13 -30.22 19.08
CA LYS A 353 -3.71 -29.38 17.96
C LYS A 353 -3.78 -30.10 16.62
N THR A 354 -3.23 -31.32 16.53
CA THR A 354 -3.28 -32.14 15.31
C THR A 354 -4.70 -32.41 14.85
N THR A 355 -5.67 -32.59 15.75
CA THR A 355 -7.08 -32.75 15.40
C THR A 355 -7.64 -31.47 14.77
N VAL A 356 -7.36 -30.32 15.38
CA VAL A 356 -7.76 -29.00 14.86
C VAL A 356 -7.06 -28.69 13.52
N GLY A 357 -5.76 -28.95 13.41
CA GLY A 357 -4.99 -28.78 12.18
C GLY A 357 -5.51 -29.65 11.03
N ASN A 358 -5.90 -30.90 11.31
CA ASN A 358 -6.53 -31.76 10.31
C ASN A 358 -7.89 -31.22 9.84
N GLU A 359 -8.67 -30.62 10.74
CA GLU A 359 -9.95 -29.99 10.37
C GLU A 359 -9.74 -28.72 9.52
N LEU A 360 -8.75 -27.89 9.87
CA LEU A 360 -8.34 -26.74 9.06
C LEU A 360 -7.82 -27.16 7.69
N LYS A 361 -7.06 -28.26 7.61
CA LYS A 361 -6.63 -28.83 6.32
C LYS A 361 -7.82 -29.20 5.43
N LYS A 362 -8.86 -29.84 5.99
CA LYS A 362 -10.10 -30.15 5.25
C LYS A 362 -10.84 -28.88 4.79
N LYS A 363 -10.77 -27.80 5.57
CA LYS A 363 -11.35 -26.49 5.22
C LYS A 363 -10.56 -25.72 4.16
N GLY A 364 -9.40 -26.25 3.71
CA GLY A 364 -8.60 -25.69 2.62
C GLY A 364 -7.40 -24.84 3.06
N TYR A 365 -6.88 -25.05 4.27
CA TYR A 365 -5.65 -24.38 4.73
C TYR A 365 -4.41 -25.23 4.52
N LEU A 366 -3.29 -24.58 4.20
CA LEU A 366 -1.97 -25.20 4.19
C LEU A 366 -1.49 -25.36 5.64
N ILE A 367 -1.17 -26.58 6.06
CA ILE A 367 -0.59 -26.84 7.40
C ILE A 367 0.93 -26.94 7.28
N VAL A 368 1.63 -26.09 8.04
CA VAL A 368 3.08 -26.12 8.21
C VAL A 368 3.39 -26.59 9.62
N ASP A 369 3.97 -27.78 9.73
CA ASP A 369 4.31 -28.41 11.01
C ASP A 369 5.67 -27.90 11.52
N GLY A 370 5.62 -27.03 12.53
CA GLY A 370 6.79 -26.44 13.15
C GLY A 370 7.64 -27.45 13.94
N ASP A 371 7.07 -28.54 14.44
CA ASP A 371 7.83 -29.59 15.14
C ASP A 371 8.70 -30.38 14.16
N ILE A 372 8.20 -30.64 12.94
CA ILE A 372 8.98 -31.23 11.84
C ILE A 372 10.12 -30.28 11.43
N LEU A 373 9.81 -29.00 11.24
CA LEU A 373 10.83 -28.01 10.85
C LEU A 373 11.88 -27.79 11.94
N ALA A 374 11.51 -27.80 13.21
CA ALA A 374 12.43 -27.75 14.34
C ALA A 374 13.39 -28.95 14.38
N ARG A 375 12.89 -30.15 14.05
CA ARG A 375 13.74 -31.35 13.96
C ARG A 375 14.72 -31.29 12.80
N ARG A 376 14.33 -30.70 11.68
CA ARG A 376 15.18 -30.48 10.50
C ARG A 376 16.20 -29.37 10.73
N ALA A 377 15.84 -28.31 11.46
CA ALA A 377 16.72 -27.17 11.71
C ALA A 377 18.04 -27.56 12.38
N VAL A 378 18.00 -28.52 13.31
CA VAL A 378 19.18 -29.01 14.03
C VAL A 378 20.04 -29.99 13.21
N GLU A 379 19.69 -30.29 11.97
CA GLU A 379 20.47 -31.16 11.08
C GLU A 379 21.32 -30.35 10.08
N PHE A 380 21.14 -29.03 10.01
CA PHE A 380 21.97 -28.18 9.17
C PHE A 380 23.40 -28.09 9.71
N PRO A 381 24.44 -28.25 8.87
CA PRO A 381 25.84 -28.27 9.32
C PRO A 381 26.24 -27.07 10.20
N ASP A 382 25.85 -25.86 9.81
CA ASP A 382 26.19 -24.65 10.57
C ASP A 382 25.51 -24.62 11.95
N VAL A 383 24.26 -25.09 12.02
CA VAL A 383 23.52 -25.21 13.28
C VAL A 383 24.12 -26.30 14.15
N LEU A 384 24.44 -27.46 13.59
CA LEU A 384 25.10 -28.57 14.28
C LEU A 384 26.42 -28.14 14.91
N ASN A 385 27.24 -27.42 14.15
CA ASN A 385 28.52 -26.90 14.64
C ASN A 385 28.31 -25.92 15.80
N ALA A 386 27.40 -24.96 15.65
CA ALA A 386 27.08 -24.02 16.73
C ALA A 386 26.54 -24.72 17.99
N LEU A 387 25.71 -25.76 17.82
CA LEU A 387 25.23 -26.57 18.93
C LEU A 387 26.34 -27.38 19.59
N ALA A 388 27.27 -27.95 18.81
CA ALA A 388 28.40 -28.71 19.35
C ALA A 388 29.37 -27.81 20.12
N ASP A 389 29.57 -26.57 19.66
CA ASP A 389 30.38 -25.57 20.36
C ASP A 389 29.74 -25.14 21.69
N GLU A 390 28.42 -24.98 21.74
CA GLU A 390 27.70 -24.56 22.96
C GLU A 390 27.42 -25.71 23.95
N PHE A 391 27.06 -26.89 23.46
CA PHE A 391 26.61 -28.02 24.28
C PHE A 391 27.64 -29.16 24.37
N GLY A 392 28.79 -29.04 23.71
CA GLY A 392 29.86 -30.02 23.67
C GLY A 392 29.73 -31.03 22.53
N LYS A 393 30.87 -31.50 22.02
CA LYS A 393 30.93 -32.42 20.88
C LYS A 393 30.29 -33.78 21.14
N GLU A 394 30.02 -34.13 22.40
CA GLU A 394 29.37 -35.39 22.77
C GLU A 394 27.89 -35.45 22.35
N ILE A 395 27.31 -34.34 21.88
CA ILE A 395 26.00 -34.37 21.23
C ILE A 395 26.07 -34.98 19.81
N LEU A 396 27.26 -35.27 19.28
CA LEU A 396 27.47 -35.85 17.97
C LEU A 396 27.94 -37.31 18.08
N ASP A 397 27.50 -38.16 17.16
CA ASP A 397 28.02 -39.51 17.02
C ASP A 397 29.35 -39.54 16.25
N SER A 398 29.89 -40.75 16.03
CA SER A 398 31.16 -40.95 15.31
C SER A 398 31.11 -40.54 13.83
N GLU A 399 29.92 -40.41 13.26
CA GLU A 399 29.69 -39.99 11.88
C GLU A 399 29.40 -38.48 11.78
N GLY A 400 29.32 -37.78 12.93
CA GLY A 400 29.02 -36.36 13.01
C GLY A 400 27.53 -36.02 13.03
N ASN A 401 26.65 -37.01 13.18
CA ASN A 401 25.21 -36.79 13.27
C ASN A 401 24.77 -36.48 14.70
N LEU A 402 23.66 -35.75 14.84
CA LEU A 402 23.14 -35.34 16.15
C LEU A 402 22.53 -36.50 16.95
N ILE A 403 23.07 -36.72 18.14
CA ILE A 403 22.48 -37.53 19.21
C ILE A 403 21.43 -36.68 19.94
N ARG A 404 20.19 -36.72 19.44
CA ARG A 404 19.06 -35.91 19.93
C ARG A 404 18.79 -36.06 21.44
N SER A 405 18.96 -37.26 21.98
CA SER A 405 18.76 -37.54 23.41
C SER A 405 19.78 -36.82 24.29
N GLU A 406 21.05 -36.75 23.85
CA GLU A 406 22.12 -36.07 24.59
C GLU A 406 21.96 -34.55 24.50
N LEU A 407 21.61 -34.02 23.33
CA LEU A 407 21.25 -32.60 23.20
C LEU A 407 20.07 -32.25 24.11
N ALA A 408 19.01 -33.05 24.11
CA ALA A 408 17.85 -32.79 24.97
C ALA A 408 18.23 -32.80 26.46
N LYS A 409 19.00 -33.80 26.89
CA LYS A 409 19.49 -33.90 28.27
C LYS A 409 20.29 -32.67 28.69
N ARG A 410 21.14 -32.14 27.81
CA ARG A 410 21.99 -30.97 28.10
C ARG A 410 21.21 -29.66 28.00
N ALA A 411 20.46 -29.46 26.92
CA ALA A 411 19.75 -28.22 26.63
C ALA A 411 18.58 -27.97 27.60
N PHE A 412 17.86 -29.01 27.99
CA PHE A 412 16.72 -28.87 28.92
C PHE A 412 17.10 -29.06 30.40
N ALA A 413 18.39 -29.14 30.73
CA ALA A 413 18.84 -29.26 32.12
C ALA A 413 18.50 -28.03 32.97
N ASN A 414 18.48 -26.83 32.36
CA ASN A 414 18.05 -25.60 33.01
C ASN A 414 17.58 -24.56 31.97
N GLU A 415 16.96 -23.49 32.46
CA GLU A 415 16.39 -22.44 31.61
C GLU A 415 17.43 -21.69 30.77
N HIS A 416 18.61 -21.40 31.33
CA HIS A 416 19.68 -20.72 30.59
C HIS A 416 20.17 -21.54 29.39
N LYS A 417 20.38 -22.85 29.57
CA LYS A 417 20.75 -23.77 28.48
C LYS A 417 19.65 -23.88 27.43
N ARG A 418 18.37 -23.89 27.83
CA ARG A 418 17.26 -23.86 26.88
C ARG A 418 17.24 -22.58 26.06
N GLN A 419 17.50 -21.43 26.69
CA GLN A 419 17.60 -20.14 25.97
C GLN A 419 18.75 -20.13 24.95
N ARG A 420 19.89 -20.74 25.30
CA ARG A 420 21.03 -20.91 24.37
C ARG A 420 20.66 -21.76 23.16
N LEU A 421 19.97 -22.89 23.38
CA LEU A 421 19.45 -23.73 22.30
C LEU A 421 18.53 -22.90 21.39
N ASN A 422 17.55 -22.21 21.97
CA ASN A 422 16.57 -21.42 21.23
C ASN A 422 17.25 -20.31 20.40
N ARG A 423 18.27 -19.63 20.95
CA ARG A 423 19.02 -18.59 20.23
C ARG A 423 19.71 -19.13 18.98
N ILE A 424 20.19 -20.38 19.02
CA ILE A 424 20.85 -21.04 17.89
C ILE A 424 19.81 -21.53 16.86
N THR A 425 18.71 -22.12 17.30
CA THR A 425 17.78 -22.83 16.42
C THR A 425 16.63 -21.96 15.87
N HIS A 426 16.11 -21.01 16.65
CA HIS A 426 14.88 -20.27 16.27
C HIS A 426 15.01 -19.42 14.99
N PRO A 427 16.14 -18.74 14.71
CA PRO A 427 16.30 -18.04 13.44
C PRO A 427 16.18 -18.98 12.24
N VAL A 428 16.79 -20.18 12.32
CA VAL A 428 16.75 -21.18 11.26
C VAL A 428 15.35 -21.80 11.13
N ILE A 429 14.67 -22.09 12.24
CA ILE A 429 13.28 -22.58 12.23
C ILE A 429 12.36 -21.56 11.55
N THR A 430 12.55 -20.27 11.86
CA THR A 430 11.77 -19.18 11.27
C THR A 430 12.01 -19.13 9.76
N ALA A 431 13.27 -19.08 9.32
CA ALA A 431 13.62 -19.07 7.90
C ALA A 431 13.04 -20.28 7.14
N LEU A 432 13.19 -21.49 7.68
CA LEU A 432 12.63 -22.71 7.09
C LEU A 432 11.10 -22.68 7.02
N THR A 433 10.44 -22.09 8.02
CA THR A 433 8.98 -21.95 8.02
C THR A 433 8.53 -21.02 6.90
N LEU A 434 9.15 -19.84 6.79
CA LEU A 434 8.85 -18.88 5.73
C LEU A 434 9.11 -19.46 4.33
N GLU A 435 10.25 -20.13 4.15
CA GLU A 435 10.60 -20.80 2.89
C GLU A 435 9.60 -21.92 2.55
N THR A 436 9.19 -22.71 3.55
CA THR A 436 8.18 -23.76 3.36
C THR A 436 6.85 -23.16 2.93
N ILE A 437 6.42 -22.06 3.54
CA ILE A 437 5.20 -21.36 3.13
C ILE A 437 5.33 -20.88 1.69
N ARG A 438 6.42 -20.16 1.37
CA ARG A 438 6.68 -19.63 0.03
C ARG A 438 6.65 -20.71 -1.05
N ASN A 439 7.21 -21.88 -0.79
CA ASN A 439 7.33 -22.95 -1.78
C ASN A 439 6.06 -23.79 -1.95
N ASN A 440 5.16 -23.80 -0.96
CA ASN A 440 3.99 -24.70 -0.94
C ASN A 440 2.65 -23.98 -0.97
N PHE A 441 2.60 -22.68 -0.65
CA PHE A 441 1.37 -21.90 -0.69
C PHE A 441 1.02 -21.52 -2.14
N THR A 442 -0.24 -21.73 -2.49
CA THR A 442 -0.84 -21.40 -3.79
C THR A 442 -2.17 -20.69 -3.54
N SER A 443 -2.72 -20.04 -4.57
CA SER A 443 -4.02 -19.35 -4.50
C SER A 443 -5.22 -20.27 -4.25
N GLU A 444 -5.04 -21.59 -4.26
CA GLU A 444 -6.09 -22.56 -3.93
C GLU A 444 -6.31 -22.69 -2.41
N TYR A 445 -5.30 -22.33 -1.62
CA TYR A 445 -5.41 -22.33 -0.16
C TYR A 445 -6.08 -21.05 0.35
N LYS A 446 -6.90 -21.20 1.37
CA LYS A 446 -7.52 -20.06 2.08
C LYS A 446 -6.53 -19.27 2.94
N GLY A 447 -5.41 -19.90 3.30
CA GLY A 447 -4.40 -19.35 4.19
C GLY A 447 -3.47 -20.45 4.69
N VAL A 448 -2.63 -20.08 5.65
CA VAL A 448 -1.59 -20.95 6.22
C VAL A 448 -1.81 -21.10 7.71
N ILE A 449 -1.64 -22.31 8.23
CA ILE A 449 -1.58 -22.61 9.66
C ILE A 449 -0.16 -23.07 9.98
N ILE A 450 0.51 -22.36 10.89
CA ILE A 450 1.75 -22.81 11.50
C ILE A 450 1.39 -23.58 12.77
N ASP A 451 1.42 -24.91 12.73
CA ASP A 451 1.22 -25.76 13.91
C ASP A 451 2.55 -25.90 14.66
N ALA A 452 2.71 -25.17 15.77
CA ALA A 452 3.91 -25.20 16.57
C ALA A 452 3.59 -25.12 18.07
N ALA A 453 4.00 -26.15 18.82
CA ALA A 453 3.76 -26.20 20.27
C ALA A 453 4.47 -25.08 21.05
N ALA A 454 5.59 -24.59 20.52
CA ALA A 454 6.43 -23.55 21.12
C ALA A 454 6.44 -22.26 20.27
N ILE A 455 5.35 -21.97 19.54
CA ILE A 455 5.31 -20.82 18.61
C ILE A 455 5.62 -19.47 19.29
N PHE A 456 5.28 -19.33 20.57
CA PHE A 456 5.54 -18.10 21.34
C PHE A 456 6.99 -17.94 21.80
N ASP A 457 7.82 -18.96 21.62
CA ASP A 457 9.22 -18.91 22.01
C ASP A 457 10.12 -18.44 20.84
N CYS A 458 9.58 -18.32 19.62
CA CYS A 458 10.28 -17.87 18.42
C CYS A 458 9.64 -16.64 17.78
N ASP A 459 10.21 -16.18 16.66
CA ASP A 459 9.77 -14.98 15.94
C ASP A 459 8.50 -15.18 15.10
N LEU A 460 8.01 -16.42 14.94
CA LEU A 460 6.87 -16.75 14.09
C LEU A 460 5.57 -15.95 14.37
N PRO A 461 5.24 -15.57 15.62
CA PRO A 461 4.05 -14.76 15.89
C PRO A 461 4.03 -13.43 15.14
N LYS A 462 5.20 -12.86 14.78
CA LYS A 462 5.26 -11.56 14.06
C LYS A 462 4.68 -11.63 12.64
N TYR A 463 4.56 -12.83 12.08
CA TYR A 463 3.96 -13.08 10.77
C TYR A 463 2.53 -13.61 10.87
N CYS A 464 2.04 -13.93 12.07
CA CYS A 464 0.69 -14.45 12.27
C CYS A 464 -0.31 -13.29 12.38
N THR A 465 -1.33 -13.31 11.52
CA THR A 465 -2.46 -12.36 11.60
C THR A 465 -3.30 -12.61 12.84
N LYS A 466 -3.48 -13.88 13.24
CA LYS A 466 -4.14 -14.29 14.48
C LYS A 466 -3.49 -15.54 15.07
N MET A 467 -3.61 -15.69 16.38
CA MET A 467 -3.18 -16.85 17.17
C MET A 467 -4.38 -17.70 17.59
N ILE A 468 -4.38 -18.95 17.15
CA ILE A 468 -5.34 -19.99 17.51
C ILE A 468 -4.75 -20.83 18.64
N VAL A 469 -5.43 -20.88 19.79
CA VAL A 469 -5.03 -21.68 20.94
C VAL A 469 -6.04 -22.79 21.17
N VAL A 470 -5.56 -24.04 21.12
CA VAL A 470 -6.36 -25.22 21.43
C VAL A 470 -6.26 -25.53 22.92
N THR A 471 -7.41 -25.62 23.57
CA THR A 471 -7.58 -25.93 24.98
C THR A 471 -8.36 -27.23 25.16
N ALA A 472 -8.10 -27.93 26.26
CA ALA A 472 -8.87 -29.10 26.66
C ALA A 472 -8.66 -29.35 28.16
N ASP A 473 -9.65 -29.96 28.80
CA ASP A 473 -9.63 -30.26 30.22
C ASP A 473 -8.40 -31.07 30.59
N ARG A 474 -7.82 -30.74 31.74
CA ARG A 474 -6.54 -31.27 32.19
C ARG A 474 -6.50 -32.80 32.21
N ASP A 475 -7.58 -33.43 32.65
CA ASP A 475 -7.69 -34.89 32.71
C ASP A 475 -7.77 -35.52 31.31
N ILE A 476 -8.54 -34.93 30.40
CA ILE A 476 -8.63 -35.35 28.99
C ILE A 476 -7.24 -35.24 28.33
N ARG A 477 -6.50 -34.17 28.59
CA ARG A 477 -5.13 -34.02 28.08
C ARG A 477 -4.18 -35.07 28.64
N ALA A 478 -4.25 -35.35 29.94
CA ALA A 478 -3.43 -36.39 30.55
C ALA A 478 -3.72 -37.77 29.92
N GLU A 479 -4.98 -38.13 29.73
CA GLU A 479 -5.38 -39.37 29.06
C GLU A 479 -4.85 -39.46 27.63
N ARG A 480 -4.94 -38.38 26.84
CA ARG A 480 -4.41 -38.31 25.48
C ARG A 480 -2.88 -38.48 25.46
N VAL A 481 -2.17 -37.86 26.40
CA VAL A 481 -0.71 -37.98 26.52
C VAL A 481 -0.30 -39.40 26.92
N MET A 482 -1.00 -39.99 27.91
CA MET A 482 -0.78 -41.39 28.31
C MET A 482 -0.96 -42.34 27.14
N LYS A 483 -2.05 -42.19 26.38
CA LYS A 483 -2.36 -43.04 25.22
C LYS A 483 -1.35 -42.88 24.08
N ARG A 484 -0.91 -41.65 23.80
CA ARG A 484 0.06 -41.35 22.73
C ARG A 484 1.46 -41.86 23.06
N ASP A 485 1.91 -41.66 24.30
CA ASP A 485 3.30 -41.86 24.69
C ASP A 485 3.55 -43.17 25.47
N GLY A 486 2.49 -43.89 25.86
CA GLY A 486 2.60 -45.14 26.62
C GLY A 486 3.13 -44.96 28.05
N ILE A 487 2.86 -43.81 28.68
CA ILE A 487 3.40 -43.43 30.00
C ILE A 487 2.33 -43.44 31.10
N SER A 488 2.78 -43.48 32.37
CA SER A 488 1.89 -43.38 33.53
C SER A 488 1.24 -42.00 33.63
N ARG A 489 0.11 -41.91 34.35
CA ARG A 489 -0.59 -40.64 34.63
C ARG A 489 0.32 -39.64 35.33
N GLU A 490 1.13 -40.10 36.29
CA GLU A 490 2.09 -39.26 37.01
C GLU A 490 3.10 -38.62 36.06
N THR A 491 3.71 -39.40 35.16
CA THR A 491 4.66 -38.89 34.16
C THR A 491 3.99 -37.97 33.14
N ALA A 492 2.76 -38.28 32.72
CA ALA A 492 1.99 -37.41 31.82
C ALA A 492 1.68 -36.05 32.46
N MET A 493 1.32 -36.04 33.75
CA MET A 493 1.06 -34.82 34.52
C MET A 493 2.32 -34.00 34.74
N LEU A 494 3.47 -34.63 34.98
CA LEU A 494 4.76 -33.93 35.04
C LEU A 494 5.06 -33.20 33.71
N ARG A 495 4.82 -33.85 32.56
CA ARG A 495 5.01 -33.21 31.24
C ARG A 495 4.07 -32.02 31.03
N ILE A 496 2.80 -32.16 31.42
CA ILE A 496 1.81 -31.08 31.32
C ILE A 496 2.21 -29.90 32.23
N ASN A 497 2.64 -30.16 33.46
CA ASN A 497 3.01 -29.14 34.43
C ASN A 497 4.34 -28.43 34.10
N ALA A 498 5.20 -29.07 33.29
CA ALA A 498 6.45 -28.46 32.82
C ALA A 498 6.22 -27.39 31.73
N GLN A 499 5.04 -27.36 31.10
CA GLN A 499 4.66 -26.32 30.15
C GLN A 499 4.14 -25.07 30.88
N LYS A 500 4.08 -23.94 30.16
CA LYS A 500 3.35 -22.77 30.65
C LYS A 500 1.90 -23.16 30.96
N ASN A 501 1.29 -22.51 31.95
CA ASN A 501 -0.10 -22.78 32.32
C ASN A 501 -1.07 -22.42 31.17
N GLU A 502 -2.31 -22.91 31.23
CA GLU A 502 -3.28 -22.67 30.15
C GLU A 502 -3.58 -21.19 29.96
N GLN A 503 -3.66 -20.43 31.07
CA GLN A 503 -3.89 -19.00 31.09
C GLN A 503 -2.87 -18.21 30.24
N TYR A 504 -1.59 -18.59 30.30
CA TYR A 504 -0.54 -17.99 29.47
C TYR A 504 -0.82 -18.08 27.97
N TYR A 505 -1.42 -19.19 27.51
CA TYR A 505 -1.77 -19.33 26.10
C TYR A 505 -3.05 -18.55 25.78
N ILE A 506 -4.07 -18.62 26.65
CA ILE A 506 -5.34 -17.91 26.49
C ILE A 506 -5.13 -16.39 26.36
N GLU A 507 -4.26 -15.81 27.18
CA GLU A 507 -3.96 -14.36 27.15
C GLU A 507 -3.30 -13.89 25.85
N LYS A 508 -2.74 -14.82 25.07
CA LYS A 508 -2.07 -14.55 23.79
C LYS A 508 -2.89 -15.07 22.59
N ALA A 509 -4.10 -15.53 22.83
CA ALA A 509 -4.98 -16.07 21.81
C ALA A 509 -5.90 -14.98 21.25
N ASP A 510 -6.01 -14.93 19.92
CA ASP A 510 -7.11 -14.21 19.27
C ASP A 510 -8.34 -15.12 19.13
N ILE A 511 -8.11 -16.44 19.01
CA ILE A 511 -9.14 -17.45 18.86
C ILE A 511 -8.83 -18.63 19.79
N ILE A 512 -9.82 -19.03 20.59
CA ILE A 512 -9.71 -20.16 21.53
C ILE A 512 -10.60 -21.28 21.03
N VAL A 513 -10.02 -22.46 20.82
CA VAL A 513 -10.73 -23.66 20.39
C VAL A 513 -10.74 -24.66 21.53
N ARG A 514 -11.92 -25.02 22.02
CA ARG A 514 -12.10 -26.06 23.03
C ARG A 514 -12.30 -27.42 22.39
N ASN A 515 -11.52 -28.40 22.83
CA ASN A 515 -11.50 -29.75 22.27
C ASN A 515 -11.60 -30.81 23.38
N ASN A 516 -12.71 -30.82 24.11
CA ASN A 516 -13.05 -31.84 25.09
C ASN A 516 -13.74 -33.06 24.44
N GLY A 517 -14.15 -32.95 23.18
CA GLY A 517 -14.70 -34.04 22.37
C GLY A 517 -16.22 -34.03 22.27
N SER A 518 -16.89 -33.12 23.00
CA SER A 518 -18.33 -32.85 22.87
C SER A 518 -18.63 -31.66 21.95
N GLU A 519 -17.63 -30.84 21.66
CA GLU A 519 -17.79 -29.62 20.87
C GLU A 519 -17.68 -29.87 19.37
N ASN A 520 -18.44 -29.11 18.58
CA ASN A 520 -18.25 -29.06 17.13
C ASN A 520 -17.05 -28.16 16.81
N LEU A 521 -15.92 -28.78 16.44
CA LEU A 521 -14.72 -28.05 16.04
C LEU A 521 -14.94 -27.21 14.78
N SER A 522 -15.78 -27.68 13.85
CA SER A 522 -16.03 -26.96 12.60
C SER A 522 -16.71 -25.62 12.86
N ASP A 523 -17.62 -25.53 13.85
CA ASP A 523 -18.33 -24.31 14.22
C ASP A 523 -17.41 -23.27 14.85
N GLN A 524 -16.51 -23.70 15.74
CA GLN A 524 -15.50 -22.83 16.37
C GLN A 524 -14.47 -22.26 15.39
N LEU A 525 -14.35 -22.86 14.20
CA LEU A 525 -13.39 -22.49 13.15
C LEU A 525 -14.07 -21.85 11.93
N ASN A 526 -15.32 -21.41 12.04
CA ASN A 526 -16.04 -20.78 10.92
C ASN A 526 -15.62 -19.32 10.68
N GLU A 527 -15.00 -18.66 11.66
CA GLU A 527 -14.60 -17.23 11.59
C GLU A 527 -13.13 -17.01 11.15
N LEU A 528 -12.47 -18.07 10.66
CA LEU A 528 -11.13 -18.06 10.07
C LEU A 528 -11.19 -17.87 8.56
#